data_AF-A0AB39N9F1-F1
#
_entry.id   AF-A0AB39N9F1-F1
#
_cell.length_a   1.000
_cell.length_b   1.000
_cell.length_c   1.000
_cell.angle_alpha   90.00
_cell.angle_beta   90.00
_cell.angle_gamma   90.00
#
_symmetry.space_group_name_H-M   'P 1'
#
loop_
_entity.id
_entity.type
_entity.pdbx_description
1 polymer ?
#
loop_
_entity_poly.entity_id
_entity_poly.type
_entity_poly.pdbx_seq_one_letter_code
_entity_poly.pdbx_strand_id
1 'polypeptide(L)'
;MSAADELTAAADVLEPLARKAQQDVDTGRYWSCYDKATAWRDGLTNGMGGASGDLAAALPPAAVLELSRWLRSAARDAREIGPDPHALAVARALTP
;
A
#
# COMPACT_ATOMS: atom_id res chain seq x y z
N MET A 1 -21.95 1.03 7.15
CA MET A 1 -20.84 0.28 6.55
C MET A 1 -20.34 -0.69 7.61
N SER A 2 -20.22 -1.98 7.29
CA SER A 2 -19.71 -2.97 8.25
C SER A 2 -18.18 -2.93 8.31
N ALA A 3 -17.58 -3.52 9.35
CA ALA A 3 -16.12 -3.61 9.44
C ALA A 3 -15.51 -4.36 8.24
N ALA A 4 -16.19 -5.39 7.74
CA ALA A 4 -15.78 -6.11 6.53
C ALA A 4 -15.84 -5.22 5.26
N ASP A 5 -16.81 -4.31 5.18
CA ASP A 5 -16.91 -3.36 4.06
C ASP A 5 -15.79 -2.31 4.12
N GLU A 6 -15.47 -1.79 5.31
CA GLU A 6 -14.36 -0.85 5.52
C GLU A 6 -13.02 -1.49 5.10
N LEU A 7 -12.76 -2.73 5.54
CA LEU A 7 -11.55 -3.48 5.18
C LEU A 7 -11.47 -3.75 3.66
N THR A 8 -12.61 -4.09 3.04
CA THR A 8 -12.67 -4.29 1.58
C THR A 8 -12.42 -2.99 0.83
N ALA A 9 -13.03 -1.88 1.26
CA ALA A 9 -12.84 -0.57 0.64
C ALA A 9 -11.38 -0.11 0.70
N ALA A 10 -10.72 -0.29 1.85
CA ALA A 10 -9.29 0.02 1.98
C ALA A 10 -8.42 -0.86 1.06
N ALA A 11 -8.73 -2.16 0.95
CA ALA A 11 -8.05 -3.05 0.02
C ALA A 11 -8.21 -2.60 -1.44
N ASP A 12 -9.42 -2.17 -1.82
CA ASP A 12 -9.78 -1.68 -3.16
C ASP A 12 -9.10 -0.35 -3.50
N VAL A 13 -8.76 0.47 -2.50
CA VAL A 13 -7.93 1.67 -2.70
C VAL A 13 -6.47 1.28 -2.95
N LEU A 14 -5.91 0.39 -2.11
CA LEU A 14 -4.49 0.06 -2.17
C LEU A 14 -4.08 -0.72 -3.43
N GLU A 15 -4.89 -1.70 -3.84
CA GLU A 15 -4.53 -2.60 -4.95
C GLU A 15 -4.22 -1.85 -6.26
N PRO A 16 -5.12 -1.00 -6.81
CA PRO A 16 -4.85 -0.30 -8.06
C PRO A 16 -3.71 0.73 -7.92
N LEU A 17 -3.58 1.39 -6.77
CA LEU A 17 -2.47 2.33 -6.52
C LEU A 17 -1.13 1.62 -6.57
N ALA A 18 -1.02 0.48 -5.89
CA ALA A 18 0.21 -0.30 -5.87
C ALA A 18 0.56 -0.85 -7.26
N ARG A 19 -0.42 -1.37 -8.02
CA ARG A 19 -0.18 -1.82 -9.40
C ARG A 19 0.32 -0.68 -10.30
N LYS A 20 -0.31 0.49 -10.21
CA LYS A 20 0.08 1.65 -11.01
C LYS A 20 1.45 2.20 -10.61
N ALA A 21 1.76 2.22 -9.31
CA ALA A 21 3.07 2.61 -8.81
C ALA A 21 4.17 1.65 -9.29
N GLN A 22 3.92 0.33 -9.28
CA GLN A 22 4.86 -0.65 -9.84
C GLN A 22 5.09 -0.41 -11.34
N GLN A 23 4.01 -0.20 -12.10
CA GLN A 23 4.13 0.10 -13.53
C GLN A 23 4.94 1.38 -13.79
N ASP A 24 4.75 2.41 -12.95
CA ASP A 24 5.51 3.65 -13.05
C ASP A 24 7.00 3.41 -12.75
N VAL A 25 7.34 2.64 -11.71
CA VAL A 25 8.74 2.23 -11.44
C VAL A 25 9.36 1.48 -12.61
N ASP A 26 8.58 0.60 -13.25
CA ASP A 26 9.07 -0.24 -14.33
C ASP A 26 9.31 0.58 -15.62
N THR A 27 8.40 1.51 -15.93
CA THR A 27 8.33 2.17 -17.25
C THR A 27 8.61 3.67 -17.26
N GLY A 28 8.50 4.34 -16.12
CA GLY A 28 8.61 5.78 -15.99
C GLY A 28 10.04 6.28 -16.15
N ARG A 29 10.21 7.34 -16.97
CA ARG A 29 11.52 7.96 -17.24
C ARG A 29 12.21 8.48 -15.97
N TYR A 30 11.44 8.92 -14.98
CA TYR A 30 11.99 9.34 -13.69
C TYR A 30 12.81 8.23 -13.03
N TRP A 31 12.36 6.98 -13.13
CA TRP A 31 12.97 5.84 -12.46
C TRP A 31 14.14 5.23 -13.24
N SER A 32 14.35 5.62 -14.50
CA SER A 32 15.34 4.98 -15.38
C SER A 32 16.79 5.28 -15.02
N CYS A 33 17.04 6.25 -14.14
CA CYS A 33 18.38 6.57 -13.65
C CYS A 33 18.78 5.79 -12.38
N TYR A 34 17.87 5.02 -11.78
CA TYR A 34 18.14 4.20 -10.60
C TYR A 34 18.25 2.71 -10.95
N ASP A 35 18.93 1.94 -10.10
CA ASP A 35 18.91 0.47 -10.18
C ASP A 35 17.49 -0.05 -9.91
N LYS A 36 17.00 -0.98 -10.72
CA LYS A 36 15.62 -1.49 -10.59
C LYS A 36 15.33 -2.14 -9.24
N ALA A 37 16.32 -2.76 -8.60
CA ALA A 37 16.15 -3.40 -7.29
C ALA A 37 15.90 -2.38 -6.17
N THR A 38 16.39 -1.15 -6.31
CA THR A 38 16.30 -0.10 -5.28
C THR A 38 15.56 1.15 -5.74
N ALA A 39 15.09 1.19 -6.99
CA ALA A 39 14.55 2.36 -7.65
C ALA A 39 13.47 3.06 -6.82
N TRP A 40 12.52 2.31 -6.25
CA TRP A 40 11.46 2.86 -5.39
C TRP A 40 12.02 3.63 -4.20
N ARG A 41 12.89 2.99 -3.43
CA ARG A 41 13.50 3.56 -2.23
C ARG A 41 14.34 4.78 -2.60
N ASP A 42 15.26 4.62 -3.54
CA ASP A 42 16.22 5.65 -3.89
C ASP A 42 15.53 6.86 -4.52
N GLY A 43 14.52 6.62 -5.38
CA GLY A 43 13.72 7.69 -5.97
C GLY A 43 12.90 8.47 -4.95
N LEU A 44 12.22 7.81 -4.01
CA LEU A 44 11.44 8.53 -2.99
C LEU A 44 12.31 9.25 -1.97
N THR A 45 13.41 8.64 -1.52
CA THR A 45 14.37 9.30 -0.64
C THR A 45 15.01 10.51 -1.33
N ASN A 46 15.37 10.41 -2.61
CA ASN A 46 15.96 11.54 -3.35
C ASN A 46 14.94 12.63 -3.71
N GLY A 47 13.74 12.24 -4.16
CA GLY A 47 12.72 13.17 -4.63
C GLY A 47 11.99 13.92 -3.52
N MET A 48 11.72 13.25 -2.40
CA MET A 48 10.98 13.84 -1.27
C MET A 48 11.92 14.28 -0.13
N GLY A 49 12.94 13.47 0.17
CA GLY A 49 13.88 13.72 1.26
C GLY A 49 13.26 13.59 2.66
N GLY A 50 14.13 13.43 3.65
CA GLY A 50 13.78 13.38 5.07
C GLY A 50 12.83 12.25 5.46
N ALA A 51 12.28 12.33 6.67
CA ALA A 51 11.48 11.27 7.27
C ALA A 51 10.24 10.88 6.45
N SER A 52 9.61 11.83 5.74
CA SER A 52 8.46 11.55 4.89
C SER A 52 8.85 10.71 3.67
N GLY A 53 9.98 11.04 3.02
CA GLY A 53 10.52 10.26 1.92
C GLY A 53 10.93 8.86 2.36
N ASP A 54 11.59 8.76 3.51
CA ASP A 54 12.04 7.49 4.07
C ASP A 54 10.87 6.57 4.45
N LEU A 55 9.79 7.12 5.02
CA LEU A 55 8.57 6.35 5.32
C LEU A 55 7.89 5.86 4.03
N ALA A 56 7.77 6.70 3.01
CA ALA A 56 7.20 6.31 1.73
C ALA A 56 8.07 5.25 1.02
N ALA A 57 9.40 5.39 1.10
CA ALA A 57 10.37 4.45 0.58
C ALA A 57 10.31 3.06 1.25
N ALA A 58 9.89 2.99 2.51
CA ALA A 58 9.76 1.74 3.27
C ALA A 58 8.59 0.84 2.82
N LEU A 59 7.65 1.36 2.03
CA LEU A 59 6.48 0.63 1.55
C LEU A 59 6.52 0.51 0.02
N PRO A 60 7.32 -0.42 -0.54
CA PRO A 60 7.35 -0.64 -1.98
C PRO A 60 5.99 -1.14 -2.50
N PRO A 61 5.68 -0.94 -3.79
CA PRO A 61 4.40 -1.35 -4.36
C PRO A 61 4.05 -2.83 -4.10
N ALA A 62 5.05 -3.71 -4.16
CA ALA A 62 4.88 -5.13 -3.83
C ALA A 62 4.39 -5.36 -2.38
N ALA A 63 4.92 -4.61 -1.39
CA ALA A 63 4.48 -4.71 -0.01
C ALA A 63 3.04 -4.19 0.16
N VAL A 64 2.69 -3.11 -0.53
CA VAL A 64 1.33 -2.54 -0.51
C VAL A 64 0.31 -3.50 -1.16
N LEU A 65 0.72 -4.26 -2.18
CA LEU A 65 -0.12 -5.32 -2.76
C LEU A 65 -0.42 -6.43 -1.75
N GLU A 66 0.57 -6.88 -1.00
CA GLU A 66 0.34 -7.88 0.06
C GLU A 66 -0.51 -7.30 1.19
N LEU A 67 -0.34 -6.02 1.53
CA LEU A 67 -1.19 -5.34 2.51
C LEU A 67 -2.67 -5.31 2.05
N SER A 68 -2.94 -5.03 0.77
CA SER A 68 -4.29 -5.11 0.20
C SER A 68 -4.88 -6.52 0.32
N ARG A 69 -4.10 -7.56 -0.01
CA ARG A 69 -4.55 -8.96 0.11
C ARG A 69 -4.82 -9.35 1.56
N TRP A 70 -3.98 -8.91 2.49
CA TRP A 70 -4.18 -9.10 3.92
C TRP A 70 -5.48 -8.44 4.39
N LEU A 71 -5.76 -7.20 3.98
CA LEU A 71 -7.03 -6.53 4.29
C LEU A 71 -8.25 -7.28 3.74
N ARG A 72 -8.17 -7.86 2.53
CA ARG A 72 -9.23 -8.74 2.01
C ARG A 72 -9.41 -10.00 2.85
N SER A 73 -8.32 -10.57 3.39
CA SER A 73 -8.42 -11.71 4.29
C SER A 73 -9.07 -11.31 5.61
N ALA A 74 -8.63 -10.21 6.22
CA ALA A 74 -9.24 -9.68 7.43
C ALA A 74 -10.73 -9.34 7.25
N ALA A 75 -11.14 -8.92 6.04
CA ALA A 75 -12.55 -8.69 5.73
C ALA A 75 -13.39 -9.98 5.74
N ARG A 76 -12.81 -11.12 5.32
CA ARG A 76 -13.47 -12.43 5.45
C ARG A 76 -13.58 -12.83 6.92
N ASP A 77 -12.49 -12.73 7.65
CA ASP A 77 -12.45 -13.05 9.09
C ASP A 77 -13.44 -12.19 9.88
N ALA A 78 -13.58 -10.91 9.53
CA ALA A 78 -14.55 -10.00 10.13
C ALA A 78 -16.01 -10.44 9.99
N ARG A 79 -16.35 -11.21 8.93
CA ARG A 79 -17.70 -11.77 8.72
C ARG A 79 -17.92 -13.06 9.50
N GLU A 80 -16.86 -13.85 9.71
CA GLU A 80 -16.95 -15.19 10.28
C GLU A 80 -16.71 -15.22 11.80
N ILE A 81 -15.66 -14.52 12.25
CA ILE A 81 -15.15 -14.60 13.62
C ILE A 81 -15.02 -13.24 14.31
N GLY A 82 -15.33 -12.15 13.59
CA GLY A 82 -15.31 -10.78 14.11
C GLY A 82 -14.07 -9.99 13.67
N PRO A 83 -14.14 -8.65 13.69
CA PRO A 83 -13.09 -7.80 13.11
C PRO A 83 -11.85 -7.71 14.00
N ASP A 84 -10.67 -7.78 13.38
CA ASP A 84 -9.43 -7.39 14.05
C ASP A 84 -9.38 -5.85 14.21
N PRO A 85 -9.18 -5.34 15.43
CA PRO A 85 -9.23 -3.90 15.69
C PRO A 85 -8.09 -3.13 15.02
N HIS A 86 -6.92 -3.75 14.81
CA HIS A 86 -5.79 -3.11 14.15
C HIS A 86 -5.96 -3.10 12.64
N ALA A 87 -6.50 -4.15 12.04
CA ALA A 87 -6.86 -4.17 10.62
C ALA A 87 -7.89 -3.07 10.32
N LEU A 88 -8.88 -2.88 11.20
CA LEU A 88 -9.87 -1.82 11.05
C LEU A 88 -9.27 -0.42 11.21
N ALA A 89 -8.32 -0.25 12.14
CA ALA A 89 -7.60 1.02 12.30
C ALA A 89 -6.78 1.36 11.04
N VAL A 90 -6.10 0.38 10.44
CA VAL A 90 -5.39 0.55 9.16
C VAL A 90 -6.37 0.94 8.05
N ALA A 91 -7.50 0.24 7.91
CA ALA A 91 -8.49 0.56 6.89
C ALA A 91 -8.99 2.00 7.00
N ARG A 92 -9.34 2.45 8.20
CA ARG A 92 -9.82 3.82 8.46
C ARG A 92 -8.77 4.89 8.17
N ALA A 93 -7.49 4.60 8.42
CA ALA A 93 -6.41 5.53 8.08
C ALA A 93 -6.22 5.68 6.56
N LEU A 94 -6.64 4.68 5.77
CA LEU A 94 -6.52 4.65 4.31
C LEU A 94 -7.77 5.19 3.59
N THR A 95 -8.92 5.18 4.25
CA THR A 95 -10.21 5.67 3.73
C THR A 95 -10.82 6.69 4.71
N PRO A 96 -10.24 7.91 4.80
CA PRO A 96 -10.77 8.97 5.67
C PRO A 96 -12.13 9.49 5.21
#